data_AF-A0A524BIR6-F1
#
_entry.id   AF-A0A524BIR6-F1
#
_cell.length_a   1.000
_cell.length_b   1.000
_cell.length_c   1.000
_cell.angle_alpha   90.00
_cell.angle_beta   90.00
_cell.angle_gamma   90.00
#
_symmetry.space_group_name_H-M   'P 1'
#
loop_
_entity.id
_entity.type
_entity.pdbx_description
1 polymer ?
#
loop_
_entity_poly.entity_id
_entity_poly.type
_entity_poly.pdbx_seq_one_letter_code
_entity_poly.pdbx_strand_id
1 'polypeptide(L)'
;MPPESRVNGLYEVRRWLILLLLSEAWLFAALAGLARWGALPTPDRVLLVAGAVLIVLGWALSRRPIGLWLITGAPACLILATLLNSGDLAAGQWIALGVSTGHVAYAIVLLAPRNAGLVAVISAPILLAVLWSRRPTNVVPGALDVAGGWIAVVSLLASAGILWFVWNRLLRQARADDERLQALTDRLDKEVAAQERSRLWRLTAITLHERLLSTLRYILQTDAIDQEGLRQLADVTDAHASQKDLADEVRQA
;
A
#
# COMPACT_ATOMS: atom_id res chain seq x y z
N MET A 1 -17.74 7.09 2.78
CA MET A 1 -16.49 6.61 2.14
C MET A 1 -16.03 5.41 2.94
N PRO A 2 -15.76 4.24 2.31
CA PRO A 2 -15.15 3.13 3.03
C PRO A 2 -13.80 3.57 3.60
N PRO A 3 -13.41 3.11 4.79
CA PRO A 3 -12.08 3.39 5.32
C PRO A 3 -11.03 2.88 4.33
N GLU A 4 -10.16 3.77 3.85
CA GLU A 4 -9.04 3.35 3.00
C GLU A 4 -8.17 2.35 3.77
N SER A 5 -7.96 1.18 3.19
CA SER A 5 -7.12 0.13 3.78
C SER A 5 -5.73 0.69 4.11
N ARG A 6 -5.28 0.48 5.36
CA ARG A 6 -3.95 0.92 5.82
C ARG A 6 -2.85 0.24 5.03
N VAL A 7 -3.07 -1.00 4.59
CA VAL A 7 -2.15 -1.74 3.73
C VAL A 7 -1.95 -1.03 2.38
N ASN A 8 -3.02 -0.53 1.77
CA ASN A 8 -2.94 0.20 0.50
C ASN A 8 -2.17 1.52 0.66
N GLY A 9 -2.45 2.29 1.71
CA GLY A 9 -1.69 3.50 2.04
C GLY A 9 -0.21 3.23 2.25
N LEU A 10 0.14 2.15 2.96
CA LEU A 10 1.52 1.75 3.19
C LEU A 10 2.24 1.39 1.88
N TYR A 11 1.57 0.71 0.94
CA TYR A 11 2.14 0.41 -0.37
C TYR A 11 2.34 1.63 -1.25
N GLU A 12 1.47 2.63 -1.13
CA GLU A 12 1.63 3.91 -1.82
C GLU A 12 2.82 4.71 -1.29
N VAL A 13 2.98 4.79 0.04
CA VAL A 13 4.17 5.38 0.66
C VAL A 13 5.44 4.67 0.22
N ARG A 14 5.44 3.32 0.19
CA ARG A 14 6.57 2.54 -0.34
C ARG A 14 6.88 2.93 -1.78
N ARG A 15 5.86 3.01 -2.65
CA ARG A 15 6.03 3.36 -4.06
C ARG A 15 6.74 4.71 -4.19
N TRP A 16 6.23 5.73 -3.50
CA TRP A 16 6.80 7.07 -3.52
C TRP A 16 8.22 7.13 -2.96
N LEU A 17 8.48 6.44 -1.85
CA LEU A 17 9.80 6.38 -1.25
C LEU A 17 10.83 5.77 -2.21
N ILE A 18 10.49 4.67 -2.89
CA ILE A 18 11.35 4.03 -3.89
C ILE A 18 11.58 4.97 -5.08
N LEU A 19 10.52 5.61 -5.59
CA LEU A 19 10.63 6.52 -6.73
C LEU A 19 11.55 7.69 -6.42
N LEU A 20 11.34 8.37 -5.30
CA LEU A 20 12.12 9.54 -4.90
C LEU A 20 13.58 9.15 -4.66
N LEU A 21 13.81 8.13 -3.83
CA LEU A 21 15.15 7.70 -3.43
C LEU A 21 16.00 7.28 -4.64
N LEU A 22 15.45 6.47 -5.55
CA LEU A 22 16.22 5.98 -6.71
C LEU A 22 16.37 7.05 -7.79
N SER A 23 15.38 7.91 -7.99
CA SER A 23 15.47 9.01 -8.96
C SER A 23 16.49 10.06 -8.50
N GLU A 24 16.50 10.39 -7.21
CA GLU A 24 17.46 11.32 -6.61
C GLU A 24 18.88 10.78 -6.76
N ALA A 25 19.12 9.53 -6.36
CA ALA A 25 20.46 8.93 -6.46
C ALA A 25 20.97 8.88 -7.90
N TRP A 26 20.12 8.51 -8.85
CA TRP A 26 20.50 8.53 -10.25
C TRP A 26 20.69 9.95 -10.79
N LEU A 27 19.85 10.92 -10.38
CA LEU A 27 19.99 12.31 -10.83
C LEU A 27 21.35 12.88 -10.41
N PHE A 28 21.77 12.65 -9.17
CA PHE A 28 23.10 13.06 -8.71
C PHE A 28 24.23 12.38 -9.52
N ALA A 29 24.11 11.08 -9.78
CA ALA A 29 25.06 10.37 -10.61
C ALA A 29 25.07 10.90 -12.07
N ALA A 30 23.90 11.21 -12.63
CA ALA A 30 23.76 11.75 -13.98
C ALA A 30 24.41 13.14 -14.08
N LEU A 31 24.19 14.02 -13.10
CA LEU A 31 24.84 15.33 -13.04
C LEU A 31 26.37 15.21 -12.95
N ALA A 32 26.87 14.32 -12.08
CA ALA A 32 28.30 14.06 -11.97
C ALA A 32 28.90 13.47 -13.25
N GLY A 33 28.19 12.55 -13.90
CA GLY A 33 28.60 11.95 -15.17
C GLY A 33 28.58 12.94 -16.33
N LEU A 34 27.56 13.81 -16.41
CA LEU A 34 27.46 14.87 -17.42
C LEU A 34 28.59 15.89 -17.28
N ALA A 35 28.93 16.28 -16.04
CA ALA A 35 30.06 17.19 -15.79
C ALA A 35 31.41 16.62 -16.29
N ARG A 36 31.54 15.30 -16.39
CA ARG A 36 32.76 14.60 -16.83
C ARG A 36 32.58 13.86 -18.16
N TRP A 37 31.54 14.19 -18.93
CA TRP A 37 31.09 13.39 -20.09
C TRP A 37 32.19 13.07 -21.09
N GLY A 38 33.04 14.06 -21.42
CA GLY A 38 34.14 13.87 -22.37
C GLY A 38 35.24 12.91 -21.88
N ALA A 39 35.38 12.74 -20.56
CA ALA A 39 36.33 11.83 -19.93
C ALA A 39 35.73 10.45 -19.63
N LEU A 40 34.42 10.27 -19.76
CA LEU A 40 33.76 8.99 -19.50
C LEU A 40 34.06 7.98 -20.60
N PRO A 41 34.40 6.74 -20.27
CA PRO A 41 34.45 5.65 -21.24
C PRO A 41 33.08 5.40 -21.89
N THR A 42 33.08 4.89 -23.12
CA THR A 42 31.87 4.50 -23.85
C THR A 42 30.89 3.62 -23.05
N PRO A 43 31.32 2.56 -22.32
CA PRO A 43 30.37 1.73 -21.55
C PRO A 43 29.64 2.53 -20.47
N ASP A 44 30.32 3.44 -19.78
CA ASP A 44 29.73 4.28 -18.72
C ASP A 44 28.67 5.22 -19.30
N ARG A 45 28.95 5.82 -20.46
CA ARG A 45 27.98 6.68 -21.17
C ARG A 45 26.73 5.90 -21.59
N VAL A 46 26.90 4.70 -22.15
CA VAL A 46 25.79 3.82 -22.55
C VAL A 46 24.95 3.44 -21.33
N LEU A 47 25.57 3.08 -20.21
CA LEU A 47 24.86 2.69 -18.99
C LEU A 47 24.17 3.86 -18.29
N LEU A 48 24.73 5.06 -18.37
CA LEU A 48 24.08 6.27 -17.87
C LEU A 48 22.82 6.60 -18.68
N VAL A 49 22.89 6.51 -20.01
CA VAL A 49 21.74 6.69 -20.90
C VAL A 49 20.70 5.57 -20.70
N ALA A 50 21.13 4.32 -20.59
CA ALA A 50 20.24 3.20 -20.29
C ALA A 50 19.53 3.41 -18.94
N GLY A 51 20.25 3.88 -17.91
CA GLY A 51 19.66 4.26 -16.63
C GLY A 51 18.60 5.36 -16.75
N ALA A 52 18.81 6.37 -17.61
CA ALA A 52 17.81 7.41 -17.89
C ALA A 52 16.52 6.81 -18.45
N VAL A 53 16.64 5.91 -19.44
CA VAL A 53 15.50 5.22 -20.06
C VAL A 53 14.75 4.38 -19.03
N LEU A 54 15.49 3.65 -18.18
CA LEU A 54 14.91 2.85 -17.09
C LEU A 54 14.14 3.70 -16.08
N ILE A 55 14.61 4.90 -15.75
CA ILE A 55 13.89 5.83 -14.87
C ILE A 55 12.62 6.34 -15.51
N VAL A 56 12.68 6.81 -16.76
CA VAL A 56 11.51 7.35 -17.46
C VAL A 56 10.43 6.27 -17.60
N LEU A 57 10.82 5.06 -18.03
CA LEU A 57 9.90 3.93 -18.12
C LEU A 57 9.41 3.49 -16.73
N GLY A 58 10.28 3.50 -15.72
CA GLY A 58 9.95 3.17 -14.34
C GLY A 58 8.92 4.12 -13.73
N TRP A 59 9.03 5.43 -14.00
CA TRP A 59 8.05 6.44 -13.62
C TRP A 59 6.71 6.23 -14.34
N ALA A 60 6.73 6.05 -15.66
CA ALA A 60 5.54 5.84 -16.46
C ALA A 60 4.76 4.58 -16.02
N LEU A 61 5.48 3.53 -15.60
CA LEU A 61 4.92 2.26 -15.17
C LEU A 61 4.89 2.10 -13.63
N SER A 62 5.11 3.17 -12.86
CA SER A 62 5.30 3.12 -11.41
C SER A 62 4.13 2.54 -10.61
N ARG A 63 2.91 2.63 -11.17
CA ARG A 63 1.70 2.01 -10.61
C ARG A 63 1.73 0.49 -10.66
N ARG A 64 2.58 -0.10 -11.51
CA ARG A 64 2.77 -1.54 -11.66
C ARG A 64 4.07 -1.97 -10.97
N PRO A 65 4.14 -3.21 -10.44
CA PRO A 65 5.36 -3.71 -9.80
C PRO A 65 6.56 -3.69 -10.76
N ILE A 66 6.34 -3.90 -12.06
CA ILE A 66 7.40 -3.88 -13.07
C ILE A 66 8.07 -2.51 -13.19
N GLY A 67 7.33 -1.41 -13.03
CA GLY A 67 7.91 -0.06 -13.08
C GLY A 67 8.87 0.21 -11.92
N LEU A 68 8.57 -0.30 -10.73
CA LEU A 68 9.45 -0.19 -9.57
C LEU A 68 10.73 -1.03 -9.72
N TRP A 69 10.64 -2.18 -10.39
CA TRP A 69 11.82 -2.97 -10.72
C TRP A 69 12.68 -2.30 -11.78
N LEU A 70 12.06 -1.69 -12.81
CA LEU A 70 12.76 -0.93 -13.83
C LEU A 70 13.55 0.24 -13.22
N ILE A 71 12.94 0.99 -12.28
CA ILE A 71 13.61 2.13 -11.65
C ILE A 71 14.80 1.69 -10.78
N THR A 72 14.72 0.50 -10.18
CA THR A 72 15.84 -0.12 -9.44
C THR A 72 16.99 -0.50 -10.38
N GLY A 73 16.68 -0.79 -11.63
CA GLY A 73 17.67 -1.06 -12.67
C GLY A 73 18.59 0.13 -12.97
N ALA A 74 18.14 1.37 -12.78
CA ALA A 74 18.95 2.55 -13.08
C ALA A 74 20.21 2.70 -12.20
N PRO A 75 20.14 2.65 -10.85
CA PRO A 75 21.34 2.58 -10.03
C PRO A 75 22.10 1.25 -10.18
N ALA A 76 21.43 0.16 -10.58
CA ALA A 76 22.12 -1.08 -10.91
C ALA A 76 23.01 -0.95 -12.17
N CYS A 77 22.58 -0.16 -13.17
CA CYS A 77 23.42 0.19 -14.32
C CYS A 77 24.70 0.94 -13.89
N LEU A 78 24.62 1.80 -12.87
CA LEU A 78 25.78 2.50 -12.33
C LEU A 78 26.75 1.51 -11.65
N ILE A 79 26.23 0.56 -10.88
CA ILE A 79 27.05 -0.52 -10.30
C ILE A 79 27.70 -1.35 -11.42
N LEU A 80 26.94 -1.68 -12.47
CA LEU A 80 27.48 -2.42 -13.61
C LEU A 80 28.58 -1.64 -14.35
N ALA A 81 28.46 -0.32 -14.47
CA ALA A 81 29.48 0.53 -15.06
C ALA A 81 30.81 0.42 -14.30
N THR A 82 30.76 0.42 -12.96
CA THR A 82 31.97 0.22 -12.13
C THR A 82 32.61 -1.15 -12.31
N LEU A 83 31.83 -2.18 -12.64
CA LEU A 83 32.33 -3.54 -12.89
C LEU A 83 32.97 -3.67 -14.28
N LEU A 84 32.32 -3.11 -15.31
CA LEU A 84 32.73 -3.28 -16.71
C LEU A 84 33.91 -2.39 -17.11
N ASN A 85 34.04 -1.22 -16.51
CA ASN A 85 35.05 -0.26 -16.93
C ASN A 85 36.44 -0.60 -16.35
N SER A 86 37.15 -1.61 -16.86
CA SER A 86 38.49 -2.07 -16.40
C SER A 86 39.64 -1.08 -16.57
N GLY A 87 39.38 0.13 -17.07
CA GLY A 87 40.38 1.18 -17.29
C GLY A 87 40.65 2.07 -16.08
N ASP A 88 41.59 2.99 -16.30
CA ASP A 88 42.26 3.93 -15.38
C ASP A 88 41.46 4.34 -14.13
N LEU A 89 42.06 4.17 -12.94
CA LEU A 89 41.43 4.40 -11.63
C LEU A 89 40.85 5.83 -11.48
N ALA A 90 41.43 6.80 -12.20
CA ALA A 90 40.97 8.18 -12.24
C ALA A 90 39.61 8.37 -12.92
N ALA A 91 39.23 7.48 -13.84
CA ALA A 91 37.96 7.51 -14.57
C ALA A 91 36.79 6.94 -13.75
N GLY A 92 37.04 6.16 -12.69
CA GLY A 92 36.00 5.56 -11.83
C GLY A 92 35.51 6.43 -10.67
N GLN A 93 36.13 7.58 -10.41
CA GLN A 93 35.87 8.44 -9.24
C GLN A 93 34.62 9.33 -9.34
N TRP A 94 33.68 9.04 -10.25
CA TRP A 94 32.44 9.82 -10.37
C TRP A 94 31.21 9.06 -9.87
N ILE A 95 31.30 7.74 -9.67
CA ILE A 95 30.20 6.90 -9.16
C ILE A 95 30.37 6.69 -7.65
N ALA A 96 29.43 7.19 -6.86
CA ALA A 96 29.36 6.90 -5.43
C ALA A 96 28.87 5.45 -5.21
N LEU A 97 29.82 4.50 -5.23
CA LEU A 97 29.56 3.06 -5.19
C LEU A 97 28.74 2.62 -3.96
N GLY A 98 29.12 3.10 -2.77
CA GLY A 98 28.39 2.79 -1.53
C GLY A 98 26.95 3.31 -1.55
N VAL A 99 26.74 4.51 -2.10
CA VAL A 99 25.41 5.11 -2.25
C VAL A 99 24.58 4.27 -3.22
N SER A 100 25.08 4.00 -4.43
CA SER A 100 24.35 3.25 -5.46
C SER A 100 24.00 1.84 -4.99
N THR A 101 24.95 1.15 -4.36
CA THR A 101 24.74 -0.21 -3.82
C THR A 101 23.72 -0.21 -2.68
N GLY A 102 23.79 0.79 -1.79
CA GLY A 102 22.79 0.94 -0.72
C GLY A 102 21.39 1.21 -1.23
N HIS A 103 21.25 2.07 -2.23
CA HIS A 103 19.95 2.40 -2.83
C HIS A 103 19.30 1.18 -3.50
N VAL A 104 20.09 0.40 -4.26
CA VAL A 104 19.62 -0.87 -4.83
C VAL A 104 19.23 -1.86 -3.72
N ALA A 105 20.03 -1.97 -2.66
CA ALA A 105 19.73 -2.85 -1.53
C ALA A 105 18.41 -2.48 -0.85
N TYR A 106 18.20 -1.19 -0.55
CA TYR A 106 16.97 -0.69 0.07
C TYR A 106 15.76 -0.92 -0.83
N ALA A 107 15.88 -0.69 -2.13
CA ALA A 107 14.81 -0.95 -3.08
C ALA A 107 14.43 -2.44 -3.12
N ILE A 108 15.41 -3.34 -3.16
CA ILE A 108 15.16 -4.79 -3.12
C ILE A 108 14.52 -5.19 -1.79
N VAL A 109 14.98 -4.66 -0.65
CA VAL A 109 14.40 -4.95 0.67
C VAL A 109 12.92 -4.57 0.75
N LEU A 110 12.53 -3.45 0.13
CA LEU A 110 11.15 -2.96 0.14
C LEU A 110 10.24 -3.64 -0.90
N LEU A 111 10.79 -4.05 -2.03
CA LEU A 111 10.04 -4.68 -3.12
C LEU A 111 9.91 -6.19 -2.96
N ALA A 112 10.95 -6.84 -2.45
CA ALA A 112 11.03 -8.29 -2.39
C ALA A 112 10.14 -8.86 -1.25
N PRO A 113 9.68 -10.12 -1.39
CA PRO A 113 9.05 -10.82 -0.27
C PRO A 113 10.04 -10.96 0.89
N ARG A 114 9.51 -11.12 2.11
CA ARG A 114 10.28 -11.10 3.37
C ARG A 114 11.59 -11.89 3.32
N ASN A 115 11.56 -13.12 2.78
CA ASN A 115 12.75 -13.99 2.73
C ASN A 115 13.79 -13.49 1.72
N ALA A 116 13.36 -13.06 0.53
CA ALA A 116 14.24 -12.50 -0.47
C ALA A 116 14.82 -11.14 -0.04
N GLY A 117 14.05 -10.35 0.71
CA GLY A 117 14.55 -9.12 1.33
C GLY A 117 15.68 -9.40 2.34
N LEU A 118 15.57 -10.49 3.12
CA LEU A 118 16.62 -10.88 4.06
C LEU A 118 17.90 -11.31 3.33
N VAL A 119 17.76 -12.04 2.22
CA VAL A 119 18.90 -12.35 1.34
C VAL A 119 19.57 -11.06 0.85
N ALA A 120 18.81 -10.04 0.47
CA ALA A 120 19.36 -8.75 0.04
C ALA A 120 20.11 -8.00 1.15
N VAL A 121 19.64 -8.07 2.40
CA VAL A 121 20.33 -7.49 3.57
C VAL A 121 21.74 -8.06 3.72
N ILE A 122 21.94 -9.35 3.41
CA ILE A 122 23.24 -10.01 3.54
C ILE A 122 24.07 -9.88 2.26
N SER A 123 23.45 -10.06 1.09
CA SER A 123 24.17 -10.08 -0.19
C SER A 123 24.66 -8.70 -0.62
N ALA A 124 23.95 -7.62 -0.29
CA ALA A 124 24.36 -6.27 -0.69
C ALA A 124 25.63 -5.78 0.04
N PRO A 125 25.81 -5.96 1.36
CA PRO A 125 27.09 -5.70 2.04
C PRO A 125 28.23 -6.55 1.50
N ILE A 126 28.00 -7.83 1.18
CA ILE A 126 29.01 -8.70 0.56
C ILE A 126 29.40 -8.16 -0.81
N LEU A 127 28.41 -7.81 -1.64
CA LEU A 127 28.65 -7.21 -2.96
C LEU A 127 29.44 -5.90 -2.83
N LEU A 128 29.08 -5.04 -1.88
CA LEU A 128 29.81 -3.80 -1.61
C LEU A 128 31.27 -4.09 -1.22
N ALA A 129 31.51 -5.06 -0.33
CA ALA A 129 32.86 -5.45 0.09
C ALA A 129 33.68 -6.02 -1.10
N VAL A 130 33.06 -6.80 -1.98
CA VAL A 130 33.70 -7.33 -3.20
C VAL A 130 34.01 -6.20 -4.18
N LEU A 131 33.08 -5.27 -4.41
CA LEU A 131 33.28 -4.12 -5.28
C LEU A 131 34.39 -3.21 -4.75
N TRP A 132 34.37 -2.94 -3.44
CA TRP A 132 35.37 -2.11 -2.76
C TRP A 132 36.76 -2.74 -2.77
N SER A 133 36.87 -4.04 -2.48
CA SER A 133 38.16 -4.75 -2.51
C SER A 133 38.78 -4.81 -3.90
N ARG A 134 37.95 -4.81 -4.95
CA ARG A 134 38.42 -4.69 -6.35
C ARG A 134 38.73 -3.25 -6.74
N ARG A 135 37.99 -2.27 -6.20
CA ARG A 135 38.07 -0.85 -6.56
C ARG A 135 37.72 0.07 -5.38
N PRO A 136 38.72 0.54 -4.63
CA PRO A 136 38.52 1.59 -3.64
C PRO A 136 38.35 2.93 -4.36
N THR A 137 37.16 3.18 -4.92
CA THR A 137 36.81 4.46 -5.53
C THR A 137 35.89 5.21 -4.59
N ASN A 138 36.33 6.38 -4.13
CA ASN A 138 35.55 7.19 -3.21
C ASN A 138 35.28 8.57 -3.82
N VAL A 139 34.01 8.87 -4.08
CA VAL A 139 33.56 10.19 -4.56
C VAL A 139 33.16 11.08 -3.39
N VAL A 140 32.83 10.46 -2.24
CA VAL A 140 32.46 11.15 -1.01
C VAL A 140 33.64 11.03 -0.03
N PRO A 141 34.40 12.12 0.19
CA PRO A 141 35.52 12.11 1.12
C PRO A 141 35.06 11.65 2.51
N GLY A 142 35.77 10.69 3.11
CA GLY A 142 35.68 10.40 4.54
C GLY A 142 34.68 9.34 5.02
N ALA A 143 33.74 8.83 4.20
CA ALA A 143 32.82 7.77 4.66
C ALA A 143 33.31 6.35 4.33
N LEU A 144 33.85 6.13 3.12
CA LEU A 144 34.41 4.84 2.71
C LEU A 144 35.92 4.73 2.96
N ASP A 145 36.65 5.83 3.18
CA ASP A 145 38.09 5.77 3.48
C ASP A 145 38.40 5.43 4.95
N VAL A 146 37.43 5.63 5.85
CA VAL A 146 37.62 5.33 7.28
C VAL A 146 37.50 3.81 7.50
N ALA A 147 38.50 3.24 8.18
CA ALA A 147 38.64 1.79 8.40
C ALA A 147 38.62 0.95 7.11
N GLY A 148 39.10 1.50 5.99
CA GLY A 148 39.25 0.77 4.72
C GLY A 148 37.92 0.30 4.11
N GLY A 149 36.84 1.05 4.30
CA GLY A 149 35.52 0.78 3.69
C GLY A 149 34.60 -0.12 4.52
N TRP A 150 35.11 -0.76 5.58
CA TRP A 150 34.31 -1.65 6.43
C TRP A 150 33.18 -0.95 7.17
N ILE A 151 33.35 0.33 7.54
CA ILE A 151 32.28 1.10 8.17
C ILE A 151 31.07 1.23 7.24
N ALA A 152 31.29 1.45 5.94
CA ALA A 152 30.21 1.51 4.96
C ALA A 152 29.49 0.17 4.81
N VAL A 153 30.24 -0.94 4.85
CA VAL A 153 29.67 -2.31 4.80
C VAL A 153 28.80 -2.59 6.03
N VAL A 154 29.30 -2.28 7.24
CA VAL A 154 28.56 -2.45 8.50
C VAL A 154 27.35 -1.51 8.55
N SER A 155 27.52 -0.26 8.14
CA SER A 155 26.42 0.72 8.05
C SER A 155 25.34 0.25 7.10
N LEU A 156 25.71 -0.28 5.92
CA LEU A 156 24.75 -0.84 4.96
C LEU A 156 24.02 -2.06 5.52
N LEU A 157 24.74 -2.98 6.18
CA LEU A 157 24.13 -4.15 6.80
C LEU A 157 23.12 -3.75 7.89
N ALA A 158 23.51 -2.81 8.77
CA ALA A 158 22.67 -2.34 9.86
C ALA A 158 21.43 -1.59 9.34
N SER A 159 21.62 -0.63 8.42
CA SER A 159 20.53 0.16 7.84
C SER A 159 19.56 -0.70 7.02
N ALA A 160 20.06 -1.60 6.16
CA ALA A 160 19.21 -2.52 5.40
C ALA A 160 18.46 -3.48 6.33
N GLY A 161 19.10 -3.97 7.39
CA GLY A 161 18.48 -4.82 8.41
C GLY A 161 17.38 -4.11 9.18
N ILE A 162 17.62 -2.87 9.63
CA ILE A 162 16.62 -2.03 10.30
C ILE A 162 15.45 -1.74 9.35
N LEU A 163 15.73 -1.34 8.10
CA LEU A 163 14.70 -1.07 7.11
C LEU A 163 13.83 -2.31 6.85
N TRP A 164 14.45 -3.48 6.66
CA TRP A 164 13.75 -4.75 6.51
C TRP A 164 12.85 -5.04 7.72
N PHE A 165 13.38 -4.86 8.93
CA PHE A 165 12.63 -5.11 10.16
C PHE A 165 11.42 -4.18 10.29
N VAL A 166 11.64 -2.87 10.11
CA VAL A 166 10.59 -1.84 10.21
C VAL A 166 9.51 -2.07 9.17
N TRP A 167 9.88 -2.30 7.90
CA TRP A 167 8.93 -2.56 6.82
C TRP A 167 8.04 -3.76 7.12
N ASN A 168 8.63 -4.89 7.50
CA ASN A 168 7.87 -6.12 7.81
C ASN A 168 7.05 -6.00 9.10
N ARG A 169 7.43 -5.11 10.04
CA ARG A 169 6.64 -4.82 11.23
C ARG A 169 5.43 -3.95 10.89
N LEU A 170 5.62 -2.88 10.13
CA LEU A 170 4.54 -2.00 9.68
C LEU A 170 3.52 -2.76 8.83
N LEU A 171 3.99 -3.60 7.91
CA LEU A 171 3.09 -4.40 7.06
C LEU A 171 2.25 -5.39 7.87
N ARG A 172 2.84 -6.00 8.92
CA ARG A 172 2.09 -6.89 9.83
C ARG A 172 1.06 -6.12 10.65
N GLN A 173 1.42 -4.94 11.15
CA GLN A 173 0.50 -4.08 11.90
C GLN A 173 -0.66 -3.59 11.03
N ALA A 174 -0.37 -3.11 9.81
CA ALA A 174 -1.40 -2.65 8.88
C ALA A 174 -2.42 -3.74 8.53
N ARG A 175 -1.96 -4.99 8.32
CA ARG A 175 -2.87 -6.13 8.08
C ARG A 175 -3.76 -6.44 9.28
N ALA A 176 -3.17 -6.48 10.47
CA ALA A 176 -3.93 -6.74 11.70
C ALA A 176 -4.94 -5.62 12.00
N ASP A 177 -4.62 -4.38 11.68
CA ASP A 177 -5.53 -3.25 11.83
C ASP A 177 -6.68 -3.31 10.81
N ASP A 178 -6.39 -3.64 9.55
CA ASP A 178 -7.42 -3.79 8.52
C ASP A 178 -8.38 -4.95 8.87
N GLU A 179 -7.87 -6.09 9.35
CA GLU A 179 -8.67 -7.22 9.84
C GLU A 179 -9.58 -6.83 11.01
N ARG A 180 -9.05 -6.05 11.97
CA ARG A 180 -9.84 -5.55 13.12
C ARG A 180 -10.92 -4.57 12.69
N LEU A 181 -10.60 -3.66 11.76
CA LEU A 181 -11.56 -2.71 11.22
C LEU A 181 -12.70 -3.44 10.50
N GLN A 182 -12.37 -4.42 9.68
CA GLN A 182 -13.37 -5.25 8.99
C GLN A 182 -14.28 -5.97 10.00
N ALA A 183 -13.71 -6.57 11.04
CA ALA A 183 -14.50 -7.23 12.08
C ALA A 183 -15.40 -6.27 12.88
N LEU A 184 -14.97 -5.02 13.08
CA LEU A 184 -15.79 -3.98 13.72
C LEU A 184 -16.93 -3.52 12.82
N THR A 185 -16.67 -3.32 11.52
CA THR A 185 -17.71 -2.99 10.54
C THR A 185 -18.76 -4.09 10.49
N ASP A 186 -18.36 -5.36 10.42
CA ASP A 186 -19.29 -6.50 10.40
C ASP A 186 -20.16 -6.57 11.67
N ARG A 187 -19.62 -6.16 12.83
CA ARG A 187 -20.38 -6.10 14.09
C ARG A 187 -21.36 -4.94 14.10
N LEU A 188 -20.92 -3.76 13.68
CA LEU A 188 -21.77 -2.57 13.57
C LEU A 188 -22.95 -2.82 12.62
N ASP A 189 -22.71 -3.45 11.48
CA ASP A 189 -23.78 -3.76 10.52
C ASP A 189 -24.82 -4.71 11.13
N LYS A 190 -24.39 -5.70 11.92
CA LYS A 190 -25.29 -6.61 12.65
C LYS A 190 -26.09 -5.88 13.74
N GLU A 191 -25.46 -4.97 14.47
CA GLU A 191 -26.11 -4.18 15.52
C GLU A 191 -27.13 -3.20 14.93
N VAL A 192 -26.79 -2.50 13.85
CA VAL A 192 -27.71 -1.62 13.11
C VAL A 192 -28.90 -2.41 12.60
N ALA A 193 -28.68 -3.56 11.96
CA ALA A 193 -29.76 -4.42 11.50
C ALA A 193 -30.65 -4.95 12.65
N ALA A 194 -30.10 -5.16 13.85
CA ALA A 194 -30.87 -5.53 15.03
C ALA A 194 -31.69 -4.34 15.58
N GLN A 195 -31.11 -3.14 15.61
CA GLN A 195 -31.79 -1.92 16.03
C GLN A 195 -32.93 -1.55 15.09
N GLU A 196 -32.72 -1.65 13.78
CA GLU A 196 -33.76 -1.44 12.77
C GLU A 196 -34.92 -2.41 12.95
N ARG A 197 -34.63 -3.71 13.14
CA ARG A 197 -35.65 -4.71 13.47
C ARG A 197 -36.41 -4.36 14.75
N SER A 198 -35.72 -3.98 15.82
CA SER A 198 -36.36 -3.55 17.08
C SER A 198 -37.24 -2.31 16.89
N ARG A 199 -36.81 -1.35 16.06
CA ARG A 199 -37.58 -0.14 15.75
C ARG A 199 -38.84 -0.48 14.97
N LEU A 200 -38.75 -1.35 13.95
CA LEU A 200 -39.89 -1.83 13.17
C LEU A 200 -40.89 -2.59 14.05
N TRP A 201 -40.41 -3.45 14.96
CA TRP A 201 -41.26 -4.13 15.93
C TRP A 201 -41.99 -3.17 16.86
N ARG A 202 -41.30 -2.14 17.38
CA ARG A 202 -41.91 -1.11 18.23
C ARG A 202 -42.99 -0.33 17.49
N LEU A 203 -42.72 0.11 16.25
CA LEU A 203 -43.71 0.81 15.43
C LEU A 203 -44.93 -0.07 15.13
N THR A 204 -44.70 -1.34 14.83
CA THR A 204 -45.78 -2.31 14.56
C THR A 204 -46.62 -2.55 15.82
N ALA A 205 -46.00 -2.71 16.99
CA ALA A 205 -46.69 -2.91 18.26
C ALA A 205 -47.55 -1.72 18.66
N ILE A 206 -47.06 -0.48 18.48
CA ILE A 206 -47.84 0.74 18.73
C ILE A 206 -49.07 0.78 17.82
N THR A 207 -48.87 0.54 16.51
CA THR A 207 -49.97 0.52 15.54
C THR A 207 -51.03 -0.52 15.89
N LEU A 208 -50.59 -1.71 16.31
CA LEU A 208 -51.49 -2.80 16.67
C LEU A 208 -52.24 -2.49 17.98
N HIS A 209 -51.58 -1.86 18.94
CA HIS A 209 -52.20 -1.42 20.19
C HIS A 209 -53.26 -0.32 19.97
N GLU A 210 -52.94 0.71 19.18
CA GLU A 210 -53.89 1.76 18.81
C GLU A 210 -55.12 1.20 18.09
N ARG A 211 -54.90 0.25 17.16
CA ARG A 211 -55.99 -0.45 16.47
C ARG A 211 -56.87 -1.22 17.44
N LEU A 212 -56.30 -2.05 18.31
CA LEU A 212 -57.07 -2.81 19.31
C LEU A 212 -57.89 -1.90 20.23
N LEU A 213 -57.31 -0.78 20.69
CA LEU A 213 -58.03 0.21 21.50
C LEU A 213 -59.17 0.85 20.73
N SER A 214 -58.96 1.19 19.44
CA SER A 214 -60.01 1.76 18.59
C SER A 214 -61.17 0.77 18.39
N THR A 215 -60.87 -0.51 18.14
CA THR A 215 -61.87 -1.57 17.98
C THR A 215 -62.65 -1.80 19.28
N LEU A 216 -61.95 -1.88 20.42
CA LEU A 216 -62.59 -2.02 21.73
C LEU A 216 -63.51 -0.83 22.05
N ARG A 217 -63.05 0.38 21.76
CA ARG A 217 -63.85 1.60 21.96
C ARG A 217 -65.09 1.62 21.09
N TYR A 218 -64.97 1.19 19.83
CA TYR A 218 -66.11 1.05 18.92
C TYR A 218 -67.14 0.07 19.50
N ILE A 219 -66.71 -1.15 19.87
CA ILE A 219 -67.59 -2.18 20.44
C ILE A 219 -68.28 -1.69 21.72
N LEU A 220 -67.57 -0.97 22.60
CA LEU A 220 -68.11 -0.44 23.86
C LEU A 220 -69.07 0.76 23.67
N GLN A 221 -69.00 1.48 22.55
CA GLN A 221 -69.87 2.65 22.29
C GLN A 221 -71.15 2.30 21.53
N THR A 222 -71.24 1.11 20.92
CA THR A 222 -72.45 0.61 20.26
C THR A 222 -73.33 -0.21 21.20
N ASP A 223 -74.58 0.21 21.43
CA ASP A 223 -75.58 -0.49 22.27
C ASP A 223 -76.14 -1.80 21.64
N ALA A 224 -75.86 -2.05 20.35
CA ALA A 224 -76.09 -3.32 19.68
C ALA A 224 -74.95 -3.56 18.66
N ILE A 225 -74.40 -4.78 18.64
CA ILE A 225 -73.27 -5.14 17.77
C ILE A 225 -73.70 -5.04 16.30
N ASP A 226 -73.25 -4.00 15.60
CA ASP A 226 -73.45 -3.83 14.17
C ASP A 226 -72.44 -4.69 13.39
N GLN A 227 -72.91 -5.82 12.86
CA GLN A 227 -72.08 -6.78 12.11
C GLN A 227 -71.53 -6.19 10.80
N GLU A 228 -72.19 -5.19 10.22
CA GLU A 228 -71.79 -4.60 8.95
C GLU A 228 -70.58 -3.65 9.13
N GLY A 229 -70.56 -2.89 10.23
CA GLY A 229 -69.42 -2.04 10.61
C GLY A 229 -68.15 -2.83 10.97
N LEU A 230 -68.30 -3.99 11.63
CA LEU A 230 -67.18 -4.91 11.91
C LEU A 230 -66.62 -5.55 10.63
N ARG A 231 -67.46 -5.87 9.65
CA ARG A 231 -67.02 -6.37 8.33
C ARG A 231 -66.25 -5.33 7.54
N GLN A 232 -66.70 -4.08 7.52
CA GLN A 232 -65.96 -3.00 6.85
C GLN A 232 -64.58 -2.75 7.47
N LEU A 233 -64.46 -2.83 8.80
CA LEU A 233 -63.15 -2.73 9.47
C LEU A 233 -62.24 -3.93 9.16
N ALA A 234 -62.79 -5.13 9.01
CA ALA A 234 -62.05 -6.33 8.61
C ALA A 234 -61.60 -6.28 7.14
N ASP A 235 -62.45 -5.83 6.20
CA ASP A 235 -62.10 -5.73 4.77
C ASP A 235 -60.99 -4.70 4.50
N VAL A 236 -60.95 -3.61 5.26
CA VAL A 236 -59.83 -2.64 5.21
C VAL A 236 -58.51 -3.28 5.70
N THR A 237 -58.60 -4.31 6.56
CA THR A 237 -57.44 -5.04 7.10
C THR A 237 -56.81 -5.95 6.05
N ASP A 238 -57.62 -6.65 5.24
CA ASP A 238 -57.13 -7.49 4.14
C ASP A 238 -56.51 -6.67 3.01
N ALA A 239 -57.06 -5.49 2.71
CA ALA A 239 -56.51 -4.58 1.72
C ALA A 239 -55.11 -4.04 2.10
N HIS A 240 -54.85 -3.77 3.39
CA HIS A 240 -53.53 -3.32 3.87
C HIS A 240 -52.49 -4.46 3.98
N ALA A 241 -52.92 -5.69 4.20
CA ALA A 241 -52.02 -6.86 4.17
C ALA A 241 -51.52 -7.12 2.73
N SER A 242 -52.43 -7.07 1.74
CA SER A 242 -52.10 -7.24 0.33
C SER A 242 -51.15 -6.14 -0.20
N GLN A 243 -51.29 -4.91 0.27
CA GLN A 243 -50.40 -3.80 -0.12
C GLN A 243 -48.98 -3.94 0.44
N LYS A 244 -48.81 -4.66 1.56
CA LYS A 244 -47.52 -4.92 2.21
C LYS A 244 -46.78 -6.07 1.51
N ASP A 245 -47.49 -7.10 1.07
CA ASP A 245 -46.93 -8.19 0.24
C ASP A 245 -46.45 -7.68 -1.13
N LEU A 246 -47.21 -6.76 -1.76
CA LEU A 246 -46.79 -6.11 -3.00
C LEU A 246 -45.54 -5.23 -2.83
N ALA A 247 -45.37 -4.59 -1.67
CA ALA A 247 -44.19 -3.78 -1.38
C ALA A 247 -42.94 -4.63 -1.09
N ASP A 248 -43.12 -5.82 -0.52
CA ASP A 248 -42.03 -6.79 -0.29
C ASP A 248 -41.65 -7.55 -1.58
N GLU A 249 -42.58 -7.82 -2.50
CA GLU A 249 -42.28 -8.36 -3.85
C GLU A 249 -41.48 -7.37 -4.71
N VAL A 250 -41.85 -6.08 -4.72
CA VAL A 250 -41.13 -5.03 -5.47
C VAL A 250 -39.71 -4.77 -4.91
N ARG A 251 -39.46 -5.11 -3.65
CA ARG A 251 -38.13 -5.02 -3.03
C ARG A 251 -37.22 -6.21 -3.32
N GLN A 252 -37.79 -7.34 -3.74
CA GLN A 252 -37.07 -8.57 -4.06
C GLN A 252 -36.80 -8.76 -5.57
N ALA A 253 -37.41 -7.93 -6.42
CA ALA A 253 -37.15 -7.83 -7.86
C ALA A 253 -36.04 -6.80 -8.18
#